data_AF-A0A938BEX6-F1
#
_entry.id   AF-A0A938BEX6-F1
#
_cell.length_a   1.000
_cell.length_b   1.000
_cell.length_c   1.000
_cell.angle_alpha   90.00
_cell.angle_beta   90.00
_cell.angle_gamma   90.00
#
_symmetry.space_group_name_H-M   'P 1'
#
loop_
_entity.id
_entity.type
_entity.pdbx_description
1 polymer ?
#
loop_
_entity_poly.entity_id
_entity_poly.type
_entity_poly.pdbx_seq_one_letter_code
_entity_poly.pdbx_strand_id
1 'polypeptide(L)'
;MICPACGHENHTDTQFCTQCGADMDTQSSGRLIVISEPATSLLNSRRGIGSGGTEERRGGIRIAQTPFLIGRNRDNTLILNDDQTSANHARIVSDSRQIFIEDAGSTNGTFVDGVRIETPTSLKDGSLIKIGSTILKYEAPE
;
A
#
# COMPACT_ATOMS: atom_id res chain seq x y z
N MET A 1 3.91 -8.67 -23.67
CA MET A 1 4.15 -9.16 -22.29
C MET A 1 2.84 -9.11 -21.52
N ILE A 2 2.52 -10.12 -20.70
CA ILE A 2 1.21 -10.20 -20.02
C ILE A 2 1.31 -9.56 -18.63
N CYS A 3 0.36 -8.68 -18.30
CA CYS A 3 0.28 -8.02 -17.01
C CYS A 3 -0.05 -9.03 -15.90
N PRO A 4 0.75 -9.13 -14.83
CA PRO A 4 0.48 -10.07 -13.73
C PRO A 4 -0.72 -9.65 -12.86
N ALA A 5 -1.14 -8.38 -12.92
CA ALA A 5 -2.26 -7.88 -12.13
C ALA A 5 -3.63 -8.17 -12.77
N CYS A 6 -3.76 -7.98 -14.09
CA CYS A 6 -5.05 -8.10 -14.79
C CYS A 6 -5.06 -9.09 -15.96
N GLY A 7 -3.91 -9.67 -16.33
CA GLY A 7 -3.80 -10.58 -17.48
C GLY A 7 -3.84 -9.89 -18.85
N HIS A 8 -3.86 -8.56 -18.91
CA HIS A 8 -3.85 -7.83 -20.18
C HIS A 8 -2.51 -7.96 -20.91
N GLU A 9 -2.56 -8.09 -22.23
CA GLU A 9 -1.37 -8.12 -23.08
C GLU A 9 -0.91 -6.69 -23.40
N ASN A 10 0.28 -6.35 -22.95
CA ASN A 10 0.91 -5.06 -23.23
C ASN A 10 2.08 -5.22 -24.20
N HIS A 11 2.49 -4.10 -24.81
CA HIS A 11 3.70 -4.03 -25.62
C HIS A 11 4.94 -4.30 -24.76
N THR A 12 6.01 -4.83 -25.34
CA THR A 12 7.26 -5.16 -24.62
C THR A 12 8.03 -3.94 -24.13
N ASP A 13 7.69 -2.75 -24.61
CA ASP A 13 8.30 -1.47 -24.21
C ASP A 13 7.46 -0.72 -23.15
N THR A 14 6.31 -1.27 -22.77
CA THR A 14 5.39 -0.58 -21.84
C THR A 14 5.85 -0.75 -20.40
N GLN A 15 6.20 0.36 -19.75
CA GLN A 15 6.56 0.38 -18.33
C GLN A 15 5.35 0.13 -17.42
N PHE A 16 4.14 0.45 -17.89
CA PHE A 16 2.89 0.29 -17.17
C PHE A 16 1.84 -0.38 -18.05
N CYS A 17 0.91 -1.10 -17.42
CA CYS A 17 -0.21 -1.72 -18.10
C CYS A 17 -1.22 -0.66 -18.57
N THR A 18 -1.49 -0.60 -19.88
CA THR A 18 -2.42 0.39 -20.47
C THR A 18 -3.88 0.16 -20.07
N GLN A 19 -4.23 -1.03 -19.57
CA GLN A 19 -5.59 -1.35 -19.15
C GLN A 19 -5.86 -1.11 -17.65
N CYS A 20 -4.88 -1.36 -16.76
CA CYS A 20 -5.10 -1.27 -15.31
C CYS A 20 -4.12 -0.33 -14.57
N GLY A 21 -3.10 0.19 -15.25
CA GLY A 21 -2.08 1.04 -14.65
C GLY A 21 -0.97 0.31 -13.89
N ALA A 22 -1.05 -1.02 -13.73
CA ALA A 22 -0.05 -1.78 -13.00
C ALA A 22 1.33 -1.75 -13.68
N ASP A 23 2.37 -1.51 -12.90
CA ASP A 23 3.76 -1.52 -13.36
C ASP A 23 4.15 -2.91 -13.91
N MET A 24 4.81 -2.91 -15.07
CA MET A 24 5.24 -4.14 -15.75
C MET A 24 6.62 -4.61 -15.26
N ASP A 25 7.39 -3.74 -14.59
CA ASP A 25 8.63 -4.07 -13.91
C ASP A 25 8.30 -4.55 -12.50
N THR A 26 7.88 -5.82 -12.40
CA THR A 26 7.44 -6.47 -11.14
C THR A 26 8.56 -6.59 -10.08
N GLN A 27 9.73 -6.00 -10.31
CA GLN A 27 10.90 -6.05 -9.44
C GLN A 27 11.01 -4.82 -8.52
N SER A 28 10.36 -3.71 -8.84
CA SER A 28 10.67 -2.41 -8.20
C SER A 28 9.61 -1.88 -7.22
N SER A 29 8.54 -2.62 -6.97
CA SER A 29 7.47 -2.18 -6.06
C SER A 29 7.68 -2.75 -4.66
N GLY A 30 8.05 -1.88 -3.71
CA GLY A 30 8.35 -2.25 -2.33
C GLY A 30 7.19 -2.89 -1.57
N ARG A 31 7.39 -3.12 -0.28
CA ARG A 31 6.42 -3.80 0.59
C ARG A 31 5.95 -2.86 1.70
N LEU A 32 4.67 -2.95 2.05
CA LEU A 32 4.11 -2.27 3.21
C LEU A 32 4.02 -3.24 4.38
N ILE A 33 4.60 -2.88 5.51
CA ILE A 33 4.52 -3.66 6.74
C ILE A 33 3.59 -2.92 7.70
N VAL A 34 2.52 -3.57 8.13
CA VAL A 34 1.66 -2.99 9.17
C VAL A 34 2.42 -3.07 10.50
N ILE A 35 2.79 -1.92 11.07
CA ILE A 35 3.52 -1.85 12.34
C ILE A 35 2.53 -1.79 13.51
N SER A 36 1.41 -1.10 13.33
CA SER A 36 0.36 -1.03 14.33
C SER A 36 -1.02 -0.99 13.67
N GLU A 37 -1.87 -1.94 14.06
CA GLU A 37 -3.29 -1.94 13.73
C GLU A 37 -4.09 -1.13 14.77
N PRO A 38 -5.24 -0.55 14.39
CA PRO A 38 -6.21 -0.09 15.37
C PRO A 38 -6.68 -1.28 16.20
N ALA A 39 -6.91 -1.07 17.50
CA ALA A 39 -7.33 -2.11 18.45
C ALA A 39 -8.64 -2.85 18.08
N THR A 40 -9.33 -2.44 17.00
CA THR A 40 -10.60 -2.98 16.49
C THR A 40 -10.44 -4.01 15.35
N SER A 41 -9.24 -4.25 14.82
CA SER A 41 -8.98 -5.09 13.62
C SER A 41 -8.90 -6.60 13.88
N LEU A 42 -9.78 -7.20 14.70
CA LEU A 42 -9.73 -8.65 14.98
C LEU A 42 -10.70 -9.53 14.18
N LEU A 43 -11.45 -9.01 13.21
CA LEU A 43 -12.63 -9.74 12.73
C LEU A 43 -12.74 -10.13 11.25
N ASN A 44 -11.90 -9.67 10.30
CA ASN A 44 -12.26 -9.93 8.89
C ASN A 44 -11.19 -10.39 7.89
N SER A 45 -10.09 -10.99 8.32
CA SER A 45 -9.36 -11.89 7.41
C SER A 45 -8.72 -13.07 8.14
N ARG A 46 -9.48 -14.17 8.18
CA ARG A 46 -8.90 -15.51 8.23
C ARG A 46 -8.00 -15.70 7.00
N ARG A 47 -6.71 -15.36 7.11
CA ARG A 47 -5.63 -15.96 6.33
C ARG A 47 -4.28 -15.73 7.01
N GLY A 48 -3.92 -16.68 7.87
CA GLY A 48 -2.55 -17.13 8.05
C GLY A 48 -1.68 -16.47 9.13
N ILE A 49 -2.14 -16.42 10.39
CA ILE A 49 -1.18 -16.40 11.52
C ILE A 49 -1.19 -17.81 12.12
N GLY A 50 -0.40 -18.68 11.52
CA GLY A 50 -0.14 -20.02 12.03
C GLY A 50 0.63 -19.93 13.35
N SER A 51 0.12 -20.59 14.37
CA SER A 51 0.76 -20.74 15.67
C SER A 51 1.99 -21.66 15.55
N GLY A 52 3.16 -21.17 15.96
CA GLY A 52 4.34 -22.00 16.20
C GLY A 52 5.61 -21.47 15.52
N GLY A 53 6.57 -21.03 16.33
CA GLY A 53 7.95 -20.77 15.90
C GLY A 53 8.40 -19.34 16.12
N THR A 54 9.43 -19.19 16.93
CA THR A 54 10.29 -18.02 17.11
C THR A 54 10.74 -17.43 15.76
N GLU A 55 10.83 -16.09 15.68
CA GLU A 55 11.01 -15.25 14.47
C GLU A 55 9.73 -14.92 13.70
N GLU A 56 8.98 -14.02 14.33
CA GLU A 56 7.95 -13.13 13.82
C GLU A 56 8.28 -12.50 12.45
N ARG A 57 8.09 -13.29 11.38
CA ARG A 57 7.91 -12.82 10.01
C ARG A 57 6.70 -11.88 9.97
N ARG A 58 6.89 -10.59 10.23
CA ARG A 58 5.87 -9.56 9.97
C ARG A 58 5.48 -9.64 8.49
N GLY A 59 4.30 -10.20 8.23
CA GLY A 59 3.76 -10.37 6.89
C GLY A 59 3.47 -9.02 6.27
N GLY A 60 4.40 -8.50 5.45
CA GLY A 60 4.18 -7.29 4.68
C GLY A 60 3.33 -7.56 3.43
N ILE A 61 2.51 -6.59 3.06
CA ILE A 61 1.71 -6.57 1.85
C ILE A 61 2.57 -6.04 0.70
N ARG A 62 2.77 -6.84 -0.34
CA ARG A 62 3.50 -6.39 -1.54
C ARG A 62 2.65 -5.39 -2.32
N ILE A 63 3.27 -4.29 -2.73
CA ILE A 63 2.66 -3.36 -3.67
C ILE A 63 2.79 -4.00 -5.05
N ALA A 64 1.81 -4.79 -5.48
CA ALA A 64 1.89 -5.47 -6.78
C ALA A 64 1.32 -4.63 -7.93
N GLN A 65 0.53 -3.61 -7.60
CA GLN A 65 -0.16 -2.76 -8.57
C GLN A 65 -0.29 -1.34 -8.01
N THR A 66 -0.22 -0.37 -8.90
CA THR A 66 -0.41 1.05 -8.61
C THR A 66 -1.47 1.62 -9.56
N PRO A 67 -2.36 2.51 -9.09
CA PRO A 67 -2.44 3.04 -7.73
C PRO A 67 -2.90 1.99 -6.71
N PHE A 68 -2.14 1.85 -5.62
CA PHE A 68 -2.46 0.98 -4.50
C PHE A 68 -3.35 1.78 -3.55
N LEU A 69 -4.64 1.40 -3.49
CA LEU A 69 -5.65 2.17 -2.78
C LEU A 69 -5.71 1.75 -1.31
N ILE A 70 -5.76 2.73 -0.41
CA ILE A 70 -5.83 2.52 1.04
C ILE A 70 -7.04 3.27 1.60
N GLY A 71 -7.85 2.58 2.38
CA GLY A 71 -8.97 3.19 3.06
C GLY A 71 -9.89 2.16 3.69
N ARG A 72 -11.00 2.63 4.27
CA ARG A 72 -11.99 1.75 4.91
C ARG A 72 -12.90 1.02 3.93
N ASN A 73 -13.04 1.52 2.71
CA ASN A 73 -13.90 0.89 1.72
C ASN A 73 -13.35 -0.48 1.29
N ARG A 74 -14.25 -1.42 0.98
CA ARG A 74 -13.90 -2.78 0.54
C ARG A 74 -13.33 -2.82 -0.88
N ASP A 75 -13.57 -1.79 -1.67
CA ASP A 75 -13.01 -1.63 -3.01
C ASP A 75 -11.52 -1.24 -2.99
N ASN A 76 -10.94 -0.92 -1.83
CA ASN A 76 -9.52 -0.59 -1.73
C ASN A 76 -8.64 -1.83 -1.69
N THR A 77 -7.39 -1.68 -2.15
CA THR A 77 -6.38 -2.74 -2.09
C THR A 77 -5.99 -3.08 -0.66
N LEU A 78 -5.85 -2.06 0.20
CA LEU A 78 -5.66 -2.21 1.64
C LEU A 78 -6.86 -1.63 2.38
N ILE A 79 -7.62 -2.55 2.97
CA ILE A 79 -8.82 -2.23 3.74
C ILE A 79 -8.43 -2.02 5.20
N LEU A 80 -8.57 -0.79 5.69
CA LEU A 80 -8.34 -0.44 7.08
C LEU A 80 -9.67 -0.33 7.83
N ASN A 81 -9.91 -1.21 8.79
CA ASN A 81 -11.13 -1.18 9.63
C ASN A 81 -10.99 -0.19 10.79
N ASP A 82 -10.82 1.09 10.46
CA ASP A 82 -10.59 2.17 11.41
C ASP A 82 -11.61 3.29 11.16
N ASP A 83 -12.30 3.75 12.21
CA ASP A 83 -13.28 4.85 12.09
C ASP A 83 -12.61 6.19 11.77
N GLN A 84 -11.32 6.34 12.07
CA GLN A 84 -10.52 7.51 11.70
C GLN A 84 -9.97 7.44 10.27
N THR A 85 -10.31 6.37 9.53
CA THR A 85 -9.89 6.19 8.15
C THR A 85 -11.08 6.40 7.19
N SER A 86 -10.97 7.40 6.32
CA SER A 86 -11.94 7.65 5.25
C SER A 86 -12.08 6.48 4.28
N ALA A 87 -13.22 6.46 3.55
CA ALA A 87 -13.54 5.40 2.58
C ALA A 87 -12.40 5.22 1.55
N ASN A 88 -11.96 6.30 0.91
CA ASN A 88 -10.77 6.36 0.08
C ASN A 88 -9.83 7.36 0.74
N HIS A 89 -8.88 6.89 1.55
CA HIS A 89 -8.08 7.77 2.40
C HIS A 89 -6.81 8.24 1.71
N ALA A 90 -6.02 7.28 1.22
CA ALA A 90 -4.76 7.54 0.57
C ALA A 90 -4.57 6.56 -0.58
N ARG A 91 -3.73 6.93 -1.53
CA ARG A 91 -3.27 6.03 -2.57
C ARG A 91 -1.77 6.11 -2.70
N ILE A 92 -1.16 4.97 -2.95
CA ILE A 92 0.26 4.89 -3.27
C ILE A 92 0.38 4.72 -4.78
N VAL A 93 1.20 5.56 -5.39
CA VAL A 93 1.49 5.54 -6.82
C VAL A 93 2.97 5.27 -7.03
N SER A 94 3.31 4.44 -8.01
CA SER A 94 4.69 4.33 -8.48
C SER A 94 4.86 5.31 -9.63
N ASP A 95 5.96 6.05 -9.61
CA ASP A 95 6.44 6.78 -10.77
C ASP A 95 7.87 6.35 -11.05
N SER A 96 8.07 5.74 -12.22
CA SER A 96 9.34 5.25 -12.77
C SER A 96 10.11 4.26 -11.88
N ARG A 97 10.67 4.72 -10.76
CA ARG A 97 11.48 3.96 -9.80
C ARG A 97 11.24 4.37 -8.34
N GLN A 98 10.30 5.29 -8.12
CA GLN A 98 10.01 5.84 -6.82
C GLN A 98 8.55 5.61 -6.49
N ILE A 99 8.29 5.32 -5.22
CA ILE A 99 6.94 5.18 -4.71
C ILE A 99 6.57 6.50 -4.04
N PHE A 100 5.36 6.97 -4.32
CA PHE A 100 4.79 8.17 -3.74
C PHE A 100 3.49 7.81 -3.05
N ILE A 101 3.19 8.53 -1.98
CA ILE A 101 1.88 8.49 -1.33
C ILE A 101 1.16 9.81 -1.55
N GLU A 102 -0.11 9.72 -1.88
CA GLU A 102 -1.00 10.86 -2.07
C GLU A 102 -2.23 10.68 -1.19
N ASP A 103 -2.61 11.77 -0.52
CA ASP A 103 -3.85 11.84 0.24
C ASP A 103 -5.04 12.05 -0.72
N ALA A 104 -6.07 11.21 -0.63
CA ALA A 104 -7.23 11.26 -1.51
C ALA A 104 -8.35 12.18 -1.00
N GLY A 105 -8.03 13.16 -0.15
CA GLY A 105 -8.99 14.03 0.51
C GLY A 105 -9.51 13.43 1.81
N SER A 106 -8.62 12.81 2.58
CA SER A 106 -8.98 12.21 3.85
C SER A 106 -9.35 13.26 4.90
N THR A 107 -10.24 12.90 5.82
CA THR A 107 -10.72 13.83 6.86
C THR A 107 -9.62 14.14 7.87
N ASN A 108 -8.85 13.12 8.26
CA ASN A 108 -7.81 13.25 9.29
C ASN A 108 -6.42 13.55 8.72
N GLY A 109 -6.25 13.45 7.40
CA GLY A 109 -4.97 13.60 6.73
C GLY A 109 -4.10 12.34 6.80
N THR A 110 -3.23 12.22 5.82
CA THR A 110 -2.14 11.23 5.79
C THR A 110 -0.87 11.85 6.35
N PHE A 111 -0.10 11.08 7.13
CA PHE A 111 1.18 11.53 7.69
C PHE A 111 2.31 10.60 7.24
N VAL A 112 3.45 11.16 6.88
CA VAL A 112 4.68 10.44 6.52
C VAL A 112 5.78 10.90 7.45
N ASP A 113 6.40 9.96 8.15
CA ASP A 113 7.47 10.20 9.14
C ASP A 113 7.08 11.27 10.18
N GLY A 114 5.79 11.29 10.54
CA GLY A 114 5.20 12.23 11.50
C GLY A 114 4.76 13.58 10.91
N VAL A 115 5.00 13.84 9.63
CA VAL A 115 4.64 15.08 8.94
C VAL A 115 3.38 14.85 8.10
N ARG A 116 2.37 15.71 8.27
CA ARG A 116 1.17 15.65 7.43
C ARG A 116 1.53 16.02 5.99
N ILE A 117 1.11 15.19 5.04
CA ILE A 117 1.30 15.46 3.62
C ILE A 117 0.07 16.18 3.06
N GLU A 118 0.28 17.17 2.19
CA GLU A 118 -0.77 17.85 1.43
C GLU A 118 -0.61 17.63 -0.08
N THR A 119 0.58 17.18 -0.50
CA THR A 119 0.95 16.89 -1.87
C THR A 119 1.56 15.49 -1.98
N PRO A 120 1.59 14.89 -3.17
CA PRO A 120 2.25 13.60 -3.40
C PRO A 120 3.67 13.60 -2.85
N THR A 121 3.95 12.71 -1.89
CA THR A 121 5.23 12.67 -1.17
C THR A 121 5.93 11.35 -1.43
N SER A 122 7.22 11.40 -1.80
CA SER A 122 8.03 10.19 -2.05
C SER A 122 8.25 9.40 -0.76
N LEU A 123 8.00 8.10 -0.80
CA LEU A 123 8.31 7.16 0.27
C LEU A 123 9.72 6.59 0.09
N LYS A 124 10.48 6.58 1.18
CA LYS A 124 11.83 5.99 1.22
C LYS A 124 11.82 4.73 2.06
N ASP A 125 12.82 3.88 1.87
CA ASP A 125 12.98 2.71 2.74
C ASP A 125 12.92 3.13 4.22
N GLY A 126 12.08 2.45 4.99
CA GLY A 126 11.86 2.74 6.39
C GLY A 126 10.78 3.79 6.69
N SER A 127 10.24 4.50 5.69
CA SER A 127 9.26 5.56 5.89
C SER A 127 8.02 5.07 6.63
N LEU A 128 7.60 5.84 7.63
CA LEU A 128 6.43 5.54 8.46
C LEU A 128 5.22 6.32 7.97
N ILE A 129 4.25 5.62 7.41
CA ILE A 129 2.99 6.17 6.96
C ILE A 129 1.95 5.96 8.03
N LYS A 130 1.36 7.03 8.54
CA LYS A 130 0.23 6.98 9.47
C LYS A 130 -1.05 7.41 8.77
N ILE A 131 -2.03 6.53 8.81
CA ILE A 131 -3.37 6.70 8.23
C ILE A 131 -4.39 6.40 9.33
N GLY A 132 -5.12 7.42 9.77
CA GLY A 132 -6.01 7.31 10.93
C GLY A 132 -5.24 6.83 12.17
N SER A 133 -5.65 5.69 12.71
CA SER A 133 -4.95 5.04 13.84
C SER A 133 -3.93 3.96 13.43
N THR A 134 -3.81 3.68 12.13
CA THR A 134 -2.91 2.63 11.58
C THR A 134 -1.55 3.22 11.21
N ILE A 135 -0.46 2.50 11.51
CA ILE A 135 0.89 2.86 11.07
C ILE A 135 1.42 1.74 10.16
N LEU A 136 1.81 2.13 8.96
CA LEU A 136 2.41 1.30 7.93
C LEU A 136 3.88 1.72 7.76
N LYS A 137 4.79 0.75 7.63
CA LYS A 137 6.16 0.97 7.19
C LYS A 137 6.25 0.72 5.70
N TYR A 138 6.89 1.59 4.95
CA TYR A 138 7.34 1.27 3.61
C TYR A 138 8.75 0.65 3.67
N GLU A 139 8.92 -0.46 2.99
CA GLU A 139 10.19 -1.17 2.83
C GLU A 139 10.48 -1.22 1.33
N ALA A 140 11.58 -0.62 0.90
CA ALA A 140 11.94 -0.59 -0.51
C ALA A 140 12.34 -2.00 -0.99
N PRO A 141 12.16 -2.33 -2.28
CA PRO A 141 12.77 -3.54 -2.82
C PRO A 141 14.29 -3.33 -2.88
N GLU A 142 15.05 -4.32 -2.38
CA GLU A 142 16.52 -4.36 -2.43
C GLU A 142 17.06 -4.49 -3.86
#